data_AF-A0A7W0N049-F1
#
_entry.id   AF-A0A7W0N049-F1
#
_cell.length_a   1.000
_cell.length_b   1.000
_cell.length_c   1.000
_cell.angle_alpha   90.00
_cell.angle_beta   90.00
_cell.angle_gamma   90.00
#
_symmetry.space_group_name_H-M   'P 1'
#
loop_
_entity.id
_entity.type
_entity.pdbx_description
1 polymer ?
#
loop_
_entity_poly.entity_id
_entity_poly.type
_entity_poly.pdbx_seq_one_letter_code
_entity_poly.pdbx_strand_id
1 'polypeptide(L)' 'MTEIYLAREEPLPGVSGKLIVDALTEARPGMPAAWTPRLADGAALVAGRARPGDAIVTMGAGDVDRAVPLLLARLGA' A
#
# COMPACT_ATOMS: atom_id res chain seq x y z
N MET A 1 -0.47 2.15 -2.17
CA MET A 1 0.47 2.99 -1.43
C MET A 1 -0.15 3.34 -0.09
N THR A 2 0.60 3.18 1.00
CA THR A 2 0.17 3.50 2.37
C THR A 2 0.82 4.78 2.86
N GLU A 3 0.38 5.25 4.03
CA GLU A 3 1.06 6.37 4.67
C GLU A 3 2.52 6.06 5.01
N ILE A 4 3.31 7.13 5.10
CA ILE A 4 4.72 7.08 5.47
C ILE A 4 4.85 6.48 6.86
N TYR A 5 5.64 5.41 6.96
CA TYR A 5 6.15 4.94 8.23
C TYR A 5 7.19 5.94 8.74
N LEU A 6 6.86 6.67 9.80
CA LEU A 6 7.64 7.82 10.28
C LEU A 6 9.01 7.48 10.89
N ALA A 7 9.25 6.21 11.26
CA ALA A 7 10.52 5.79 11.85
C ALA A 7 11.04 6.61 13.07
N ARG A 8 10.13 7.26 13.82
CA ARG A 8 10.40 8.19 14.95
C ARG A 8 10.82 9.61 14.53
N GLU A 9 10.64 9.98 13.27
CA GLU A 9 10.81 11.34 12.76
C GLU A 9 9.51 12.14 12.88
N GLU A 10 9.65 13.46 12.93
CA GLU A 10 8.51 14.36 12.88
C GLU A 10 7.93 14.41 11.45
N PRO A 11 6.60 14.32 11.29
CA PRO A 11 5.98 14.46 9.97
C PRO A 11 6.30 15.82 9.35
N LEU A 12 6.69 15.81 8.09
CA LEU A 12 6.86 17.03 7.32
C LEU A 12 5.51 17.52 6.77
N PRO A 13 5.10 18.78 7.01
CA PRO A 13 3.86 19.32 6.48
C PRO A 13 3.76 19.16 4.96
N GLY A 14 2.64 18.59 4.50
CA GLY A 14 2.37 18.37 3.08
C GLY A 14 3.06 17.14 2.48
N VAL A 15 3.95 16.45 3.20
CA VAL A 15 4.62 15.24 2.72
C VAL A 15 3.81 14.01 3.13
N SER A 16 3.31 13.27 2.14
CA SER A 16 2.58 12.01 2.35
C SER A 16 2.86 11.03 1.22
N GLY A 17 2.56 9.75 1.46
CA GLY A 17 2.63 8.75 0.39
C GLY A 17 1.66 9.01 -0.77
N LYS A 18 0.63 9.85 -0.58
CA LYS A 18 -0.29 10.27 -1.65
C LYS A 18 0.43 11.04 -2.75
N LEU A 19 1.45 11.85 -2.41
CA LEU A 19 2.22 12.60 -3.40
C LEU A 19 2.83 11.68 -4.48
N ILE A 20 3.28 10.49 -4.09
CA ILE A 20 3.83 9.51 -5.03
C ILE A 20 2.74 8.97 -5.95
N VAL A 21 1.55 8.68 -5.42
CA VAL A 21 0.41 8.20 -6.22
C VAL A 21 -0.02 9.27 -7.22
N ASP A 22 -0.14 10.52 -6.77
CA ASP A 22 -0.54 11.64 -7.61
C ASP A 22 0.45 11.84 -8.77
N ALA A 23 1.74 11.93 -8.46
CA ALA A 23 2.80 12.04 -9.46
C ALA A 23 2.83 10.86 -10.44
N LEU A 24 2.60 9.63 -9.96
CA LEU A 24 2.54 8.44 -10.82
C LEU A 24 1.33 8.51 -11.78
N THR A 25 0.16 8.90 -11.27
CA THR A 25 -1.05 8.99 -12.10
C THR A 25 -0.99 10.12 -13.13
N GLU A 26 -0.29 11.20 -12.83
CA GLU A 26 -0.01 12.28 -13.77
C GLU A 26 0.99 11.83 -14.85
N ALA A 27 2.10 11.20 -14.44
CA ALA A 27 3.14 10.75 -15.36
C ALA A 27 2.74 9.54 -16.23
N ARG A 28 1.82 8.71 -15.72
CA ARG A 28 1.32 7.48 -16.36
C ARG A 28 -0.21 7.39 -16.26
N PRO A 29 -0.97 8.20 -17.02
CA PRO A 29 -2.42 8.14 -17.01
C PRO A 29 -2.93 6.72 -17.34
N GLY A 30 -3.88 6.23 -16.53
CA GLY A 30 -4.46 4.89 -16.69
C GLY A 30 -3.66 3.75 -16.05
N MET A 31 -2.45 3.99 -15.53
CA MET A 31 -1.74 2.98 -14.74
C MET A 31 -2.50 2.71 -13.43
N PRO A 32 -2.82 1.44 -13.10
CA PRO A 32 -3.47 1.13 -11.84
C PRO A 32 -2.61 1.54 -10.64
N ALA A 33 -3.12 2.49 -9.85
CA ALA A 33 -2.52 2.92 -8.60
C ALA A 33 -3.64 3.15 -7.56
N ALA A 34 -3.31 2.98 -6.29
CA ALA A 34 -4.26 3.22 -5.20
C ALA A 34 -3.55 3.82 -3.99
N TRP A 35 -4.22 4.75 -3.33
CA TRP A 35 -3.84 5.35 -2.07
C TRP A 35 -4.73 4.81 -0.95
N THR A 36 -4.13 4.20 0.07
CA THR A 36 -4.79 3.64 1.24
C THR A 36 -3.94 3.95 2.47
N PRO A 37 -4.14 5.08 3.16
CA PRO A 37 -3.22 5.53 4.20
C PRO A 37 -3.02 4.50 5.32
N ARG A 38 -4.05 3.68 5.59
CA ARG A 38 -3.97 2.56 6.53
C ARG A 38 -3.59 1.27 5.80
N LEU A 39 -2.62 0.55 6.38
CA LEU A 39 -2.13 -0.72 5.85
C LEU A 39 -3.24 -1.77 5.67
N ALA A 40 -4.18 -1.84 6.64
CA ALA A 40 -5.30 -2.77 6.60
C ALA A 40 -6.24 -2.55 5.41
N ASP A 41 -6.48 -1.29 5.04
CA ASP A 41 -7.33 -0.93 3.89
C ASP A 41 -6.62 -1.31 2.58
N GLY A 42 -5.29 -1.14 2.52
CA GLY A 42 -4.46 -1.60 1.41
C GLY A 42 -4.49 -3.12 1.24
N ALA A 43 -4.34 -3.86 2.33
CA ALA A 43 -4.44 -5.32 2.33
C ALA A 43 -5.82 -5.80 1.84
N ALA A 44 -6.91 -5.15 2.28
CA ALA A 44 -8.26 -5.46 1.82
C ALA A 44 -8.42 -5.21 0.31
N LEU A 45 -7.94 -4.07 -0.19
CA LEU A 45 -8.00 -3.71 -1.60
C LEU A 45 -7.20 -4.67 -2.48
N VAL A 46 -5.99 -5.06 -2.06
CA VAL A 46 -5.15 -6.02 -2.80
C VAL A 46 -5.80 -7.40 -2.81
N ALA A 47 -6.25 -7.92 -1.65
CA ALA A 47 -6.89 -9.23 -1.57
C ALA A 47 -8.17 -9.30 -2.43
N GLY A 48 -8.98 -8.23 -2.47
CA GLY A 48 -10.19 -8.17 -3.31
C GLY A 48 -9.93 -8.13 -4.82
N ARG A 49 -8.68 -7.89 -5.25
CA ARG A 49 -8.27 -7.89 -6.66
C ARG A 49 -7.47 -9.12 -7.07
N ALA A 50 -6.94 -9.86 -6.10
CA ALA A 50 -6.10 -11.01 -6.32
C ALA A 50 -6.87 -12.14 -7.03
N ARG A 51 -6.18 -12.84 -7.92
CA ARG A 51 -6.68 -13.99 -8.68
C ARG A 51 -5.77 -15.20 -8.46
N PRO A 52 -6.27 -16.43 -8.68
CA PRO A 52 -5.41 -17.60 -8.70
C PRO A 52 -4.23 -17.42 -9.68
N GLY A 53 -3.01 -17.62 -9.18
CA GLY A 53 -1.77 -17.44 -9.94
C GLY A 53 -1.08 -16.09 -9.75
N ASP A 54 -1.71 -15.12 -9.09
CA ASP A 54 -1.06 -13.84 -8.79
C ASP A 54 0.00 -13.99 -7.68
N ALA A 55 1.10 -13.24 -7.81
CA ALA A 55 2.06 -13.05 -6.74
C ALA A 55 1.85 -11.69 -6.08
N ILE A 56 1.69 -11.66 -4.75
CA ILE A 56 1.58 -10.42 -3.97
C ILE A 56 2.91 -10.16 -3.27
N VAL A 57 3.47 -8.97 -3.49
CA VAL A 57 4.70 -8.52 -2.85
C VAL A 57 4.40 -7.35 -1.93
N THR A 58 4.69 -7.51 -0.64
CA THR A 58 4.75 -6.40 0.32
C THR A 58 6.15 -5.82 0.29
N MET A 59 6.28 -4.51 0.05
CA MET A 59 7.58 -3.86 -0.11
C MET A 59 7.67 -2.60 0.74
N GLY A 60 8.77 -2.48 1.48
CA GLY A 60 9.07 -1.35 2.34
C GLY A 60 9.89 -1.80 3.55
N ALA A 61 10.02 -0.88 4.50
CA ALA A 61 10.54 -1.14 5.84
C ALA A 61 9.48 -0.75 6.88
N GLY A 62 9.82 -0.84 8.16
CA GLY A 62 8.91 -0.45 9.24
C GLY A 62 7.82 -1.49 9.46
N ASP A 63 6.56 -1.09 9.33
CA ASP A 63 5.39 -1.90 9.67
C ASP A 63 4.74 -2.62 8.48
N VAL A 64 5.36 -2.58 7.30
CA VAL A 64 4.81 -3.19 6.08
C VAL A 64 4.66 -4.71 6.19
N ASP A 65 5.49 -5.37 7.01
CA ASP A 65 5.41 -6.80 7.30
C ASP A 65 4.05 -7.18 7.93
N ARG A 66 3.42 -6.26 8.65
CA ARG A 66 2.08 -6.44 9.25
C ARG A 66 0.98 -6.60 8.19
N ALA A 67 1.24 -6.26 6.92
CA ALA A 67 0.31 -6.52 5.83
C ALA A 67 0.19 -8.01 5.51
N VAL A 68 1.24 -8.80 5.73
CA VAL A 68 1.27 -10.23 5.40
C VAL A 68 0.17 -11.02 6.12
N PRO A 69 0.06 -11.00 7.47
CA PRO A 69 -1.02 -11.70 8.14
C PRO A 69 -2.42 -11.16 7.77
N LEU A 70 -2.54 -9.86 7.46
CA LEU A 70 -3.81 -9.26 7.02
C LEU A 70 -4.24 -9.75 5.62
N LEU A 71 -3.28 -10.02 4.74
CA LEU A 71 -3.50 -10.57 3.40
C LEU A 71 -3.86 -12.06 3.49
N LEU A 72 -3.09 -12.86 4.22
CA LEU A 72 -3.34 -14.30 4.38
C LEU A 72 -4.74 -14.58 4.92
N ALA A 73 -5.14 -13.87 5.98
CA ALA A 73 -6.47 -13.99 6.57
C ALA A 73 -7.62 -13.69 5.59
N ARG A 74 -7.38 -12.84 4.58
CA ARG A 74 -8.39 -12.48 3.56
C ARG A 74 -8.36 -13.39 2.35
N LEU A 75 -7.21 -13.96 2.03
CA LEU A 75 -7.04 -14.90 0.93
C LEU A 75 -7.46 -16.34 1.32
N GLY A 76 -7.73 -16.58 2.61
CA GLY A 76 -8.08 -17.91 3.12
C GLY A 76 -6.89 -18.86 3.15
N ALA A 77 -5.68 -18.30 3.30
CA ALA A 77 -4.41 -19.02 3.36
C ALA A 77 -3.89 -19.15 4.79
#